data_AF-A0ABD0RDC3-F1
#
_entry.id   AF-A0ABD0RDC3-F1
#
_cell.length_a   1.000
_cell.length_b   1.000
_cell.length_c   1.000
_cell.angle_alpha   90.00
_cell.angle_beta   90.00
_cell.angle_gamma   90.00
#
_symmetry.space_group_name_H-M   'P 1'
#
loop_
_entity.id
_entity.type
_entity.pdbx_description
1 polymer ?
#
loop_
_entity_poly.entity_id
_entity_poly.type
_entity_poly.pdbx_seq_one_letter_code
_entity_poly.pdbx_strand_id
1 'polypeptide(L)'
;SIKMAKSLRSKRRRKMRAEKRKKNAPKELARLKAVLGQGEKGEITMKDVAEVATVEKPEDVDMQEEADGGKMDLDTKRNKKTMLDEQGRYPVWMNQRQMKKLKAKRVAKKGKTKLKKGLAW
;
A
#
# COMPACT_ATOMS: atom_id res chain seq x y z
N SER A 1 17.98 16.88 -11.36
CA SER A 1 18.20 15.81 -12.34
C SER A 1 17.48 14.55 -11.88
N ILE A 2 16.38 14.19 -12.53
CA ILE A 2 15.63 12.95 -12.23
C ILE A 2 16.51 11.80 -12.72
N LYS A 3 17.14 11.08 -11.80
CA LYS A 3 18.04 9.96 -12.09
C LYS A 3 17.24 8.89 -12.84
N MET A 4 17.49 8.70 -14.14
CA MET A 4 16.75 7.74 -14.96
C MET A 4 16.74 6.37 -14.29
N ALA A 5 15.55 5.88 -13.97
CA ALA A 5 15.39 4.58 -13.34
C ALA A 5 15.94 3.48 -14.25
N LYS A 6 16.47 2.42 -13.65
CA LYS A 6 16.99 1.29 -14.43
C LYS A 6 15.83 0.60 -15.15
N SER A 7 16.02 0.33 -16.45
CA SER A 7 15.09 -0.48 -17.25
C SER A 7 14.72 -1.79 -16.55
N LEU A 8 13.45 -2.20 -16.68
CA LEU A 8 12.93 -3.46 -16.17
C LEU A 8 13.77 -4.65 -16.65
N ARG A 9 14.23 -4.60 -17.91
CA ARG A 9 15.00 -5.68 -18.56
C ARG A 9 16.50 -5.60 -18.29
N SER A 10 16.97 -4.60 -17.54
CA SER A 10 18.39 -4.48 -17.18
C SER A 10 18.91 -5.75 -16.49
N LYS A 11 20.13 -6.17 -16.85
CA LYS A 11 20.75 -7.40 -16.34
C LYS A 11 20.80 -7.41 -14.80
N ARG A 12 21.16 -6.27 -14.19
CA ARG A 12 21.21 -6.12 -12.73
C ARG A 12 19.85 -6.33 -12.06
N ARG A 13 18.77 -5.73 -12.58
CA ARG A 13 17.42 -5.91 -12.00
C ARG A 13 16.92 -7.34 -12.15
N ARG A 14 17.23 -7.99 -13.27
CA ARG A 14 16.91 -9.41 -13.49
C ARG A 14 17.64 -10.32 -12.51
N LYS A 15 18.96 -10.12 -12.33
CA LYS A 15 19.79 -10.88 -11.36
C LYS A 15 19.22 -10.78 -9.94
N MET A 16 19.00 -9.58 -9.44
CA MET A 16 18.44 -9.39 -8.08
C MET A 16 17.03 -9.97 -7.92
N ARG A 17 16.21 -9.97 -9.00
CA ARG A 17 14.89 -10.63 -8.97
C ARG A 17 15.02 -12.15 -8.90
N ALA A 18 15.98 -12.74 -9.60
CA ALA A 18 16.24 -14.18 -9.50
C ALA A 18 16.70 -14.57 -8.09
N GLU A 19 17.62 -13.81 -7.50
CA GLU A 19 18.05 -14.00 -6.10
C GLU A 19 16.89 -13.87 -5.11
N LYS A 20 16.03 -12.85 -5.30
CA LYS A 20 14.80 -12.70 -4.49
C LYS A 20 13.86 -13.90 -4.64
N ARG A 21 13.68 -14.43 -5.87
CA ARG A 21 12.84 -15.62 -6.10
C ARG A 21 13.40 -16.85 -5.40
N LYS A 22 14.72 -17.09 -5.41
CA LYS A 22 15.34 -18.20 -4.66
C LYS A 22 14.99 -18.14 -3.16
N LYS A 23 14.99 -16.94 -2.57
CA LYS A 23 14.63 -16.75 -1.16
C LYS A 23 13.13 -16.89 -0.88
N ASN A 24 12.28 -16.39 -1.77
CA ASN A 24 10.84 -16.30 -1.53
C ASN A 24 10.08 -17.55 -1.99
N ALA A 25 10.55 -18.25 -3.03
CA ALA A 25 9.91 -19.43 -3.58
C ALA A 25 9.56 -20.50 -2.52
N PRO A 26 10.49 -20.97 -1.67
CA PRO A 26 10.14 -21.98 -0.67
C PRO A 26 9.11 -21.47 0.36
N LYS A 27 9.14 -20.18 0.69
CA LYS A 27 8.24 -19.57 1.68
C LYS A 27 6.81 -19.44 1.16
N GLU A 28 6.68 -18.96 -0.07
CA GLU A 28 5.38 -18.83 -0.72
C GLU A 28 4.80 -20.22 -1.04
N LEU A 29 5.61 -21.18 -1.47
CA LEU A 29 5.15 -22.55 -1.70
C LEU A 29 4.63 -23.20 -0.41
N ALA A 30 5.35 -23.05 0.72
CA ALA A 30 4.88 -23.59 2.00
C ALA A 30 3.55 -22.95 2.44
N ARG A 31 3.40 -21.63 2.29
CA ARG A 31 2.16 -20.92 2.62
C ARG A 31 0.99 -21.39 1.74
N LEU A 32 1.21 -21.48 0.43
CA LEU A 32 0.17 -21.91 -0.50
C LEU A 32 -0.26 -23.36 -0.25
N LYS A 33 0.69 -24.26 0.01
CA LYS A 33 0.39 -25.64 0.41
C LYS A 33 -0.38 -25.72 1.73
N ALA A 34 -0.05 -24.87 2.70
CA ALA A 34 -0.77 -24.79 3.96
C ALA A 34 -2.21 -24.29 3.79
N VAL A 35 -2.44 -23.25 2.99
CA VAL A 35 -3.78 -22.72 2.68
C VAL A 35 -4.65 -23.77 1.99
N LEU A 36 -4.06 -24.56 1.10
CA LEU A 36 -4.74 -25.68 0.43
C LEU A 36 -4.98 -26.90 1.35
N GLY A 37 -4.52 -26.88 2.61
CA GLY A 37 -4.59 -28.04 3.51
C GLY A 37 -3.69 -29.21 3.11
N GLN A 38 -2.74 -28.98 2.20
CA GLN A 38 -1.87 -29.98 1.58
C GLN A 38 -0.51 -30.12 2.30
N GLY A 39 -0.40 -29.62 3.54
CA GLY A 39 0.84 -29.64 4.31
C GLY A 39 1.38 -31.04 4.61
N GLU A 40 0.52 -32.06 4.60
CA GLU A 40 0.83 -33.43 5.02
C GLU A 40 0.66 -34.49 3.92
N LYS A 41 -0.09 -34.19 2.86
CA LYS A 41 -0.44 -35.17 1.81
C LYS A 41 0.23 -34.82 0.49
N GLY A 42 1.38 -35.45 0.25
CA GLY A 42 1.83 -35.82 -1.10
C GLY A 42 2.15 -34.69 -2.08
N GLU A 43 2.92 -35.04 -3.11
CA GLU A 43 3.16 -34.19 -4.26
C GLU A 43 1.85 -33.97 -5.04
N ILE A 44 1.51 -32.72 -5.36
CA ILE A 44 0.25 -32.36 -6.04
C ILE A 44 0.29 -32.98 -7.44
N THR A 45 -0.60 -33.95 -7.68
CA THR A 45 -0.75 -34.54 -9.01
C THR A 45 -1.74 -33.73 -9.83
N MET A 46 -1.58 -33.69 -11.15
CA MET A 46 -2.50 -32.98 -12.07
C MET A 46 -3.97 -33.42 -11.92
N LYS A 47 -4.24 -34.58 -11.31
CA LYS A 47 -5.58 -35.10 -11.04
C LYS A 47 -6.29 -34.31 -9.93
N ASP A 48 -5.59 -33.94 -8.87
CA ASP A 48 -6.14 -33.18 -7.73
C ASP A 48 -6.55 -31.76 -8.14
N VAL A 49 -5.85 -31.18 -9.12
CA VAL A 49 -6.17 -29.85 -9.68
C VAL A 49 -7.40 -29.91 -10.59
N ALA A 50 -7.62 -31.03 -11.29
CA ALA A 50 -8.76 -31.19 -12.18
C ALA A 50 -10.08 -31.29 -11.40
N GLU A 51 -10.07 -31.91 -10.22
CA GLU A 51 -11.27 -32.07 -9.38
C GLU A 51 -11.75 -30.71 -8.82
N VAL A 52 -10.84 -29.86 -8.33
CA VAL A 52 -11.14 -28.50 -7.80
C VAL A 52 -11.61 -27.52 -8.89
N ALA A 53 -11.21 -27.73 -10.15
CA ALA A 53 -11.61 -26.86 -11.26
C ALA A 53 -13.06 -27.13 -11.75
N THR A 54 -13.67 -28.24 -11.34
CA THR A 54 -15.07 -28.55 -11.64
C THR A 54 -15.96 -27.82 -10.65
N VAL A 55 -16.23 -26.55 -10.95
CA VAL A 55 -17.05 -25.66 -10.11
C VAL A 55 -18.51 -26.12 -10.11
N GLU A 56 -18.95 -26.76 -9.03
CA GLU A 56 -20.33 -26.66 -8.60
C GLU A 56 -20.61 -25.19 -8.24
N LYS A 57 -21.71 -24.63 -8.74
CA LYS A 57 -22.10 -23.24 -8.48
C LYS A 57 -22.24 -23.05 -6.97
N PRO A 58 -21.47 -22.13 -6.35
CA PRO A 58 -21.68 -21.83 -4.95
C PRO A 58 -23.06 -21.18 -4.78
N GLU A 59 -23.87 -21.71 -3.88
CA GLU A 59 -25.01 -20.97 -3.31
C GLU A 59 -24.46 -19.70 -2.65
N ASP A 60 -25.20 -18.59 -2.78
CA ASP A 60 -24.82 -17.27 -2.28
C ASP A 60 -24.66 -17.31 -0.75
N VAL A 61 -23.44 -17.53 -0.27
CA VAL A 61 -23.09 -17.39 1.14
C VAL A 61 -22.79 -15.91 1.38
N ASP A 62 -23.66 -15.24 2.14
CA ASP A 62 -23.43 -13.89 2.66
C ASP A 62 -22.12 -13.86 3.47
N MET A 63 -21.04 -13.42 2.83
CA MET A 63 -19.79 -13.11 3.52
C MET A 63 -20.02 -11.89 4.40
N GLN A 64 -20.32 -12.14 5.66
CA GLN A 64 -20.22 -11.13 6.70
C GLN A 64 -18.75 -10.68 6.77
N GLU A 65 -18.44 -9.54 6.14
CA GLU A 65 -17.14 -8.89 6.25
C GLU A 65 -16.90 -8.52 7.73
N GLU A 66 -16.08 -9.31 8.43
CA GLU A 66 -15.31 -8.77 9.55
C GLU A 66 -14.37 -7.70 8.98
N ALA A 67 -14.88 -6.47 9.00
CA ALA A 67 -14.17 -5.28 8.60
C ALA A 67 -13.13 -4.91 9.65
N ASP A 68 -11.99 -5.60 9.67
CA ASP A 68 -10.78 -5.07 10.30
C ASP A 68 -9.59 -5.08 9.32
N GLY A 69 -9.15 -3.87 8.97
CA GLY A 69 -7.83 -3.62 8.40
C GLY A 69 -7.70 -3.36 6.90
N GLY A 70 -8.79 -3.28 6.11
CA GLY A 70 -8.68 -3.21 4.64
C GLY A 70 -9.55 -2.20 3.88
N LYS A 71 -10.44 -1.45 4.55
CA LYS A 71 -11.28 -0.48 3.86
C LYS A 71 -10.42 0.73 3.48
N MET A 72 -9.97 0.80 2.22
CA MET A 72 -9.41 2.04 1.67
C MET A 72 -10.42 3.15 1.96
N ASP A 73 -9.99 4.18 2.68
CA ASP A 73 -10.77 5.35 3.01
C ASP A 73 -11.08 6.10 1.69
N LEU A 74 -12.14 5.65 1.02
CA LEU A 74 -12.64 6.20 -0.22
C LEU A 74 -13.07 7.63 0.04
N ASP A 75 -12.20 8.56 -0.37
CA ASP A 75 -12.42 10.00 -0.55
C ASP A 75 -13.66 10.56 0.15
N THR A 76 -13.62 10.51 1.48
CA THR A 76 -14.28 11.53 2.31
C THR A 76 -13.86 12.90 1.78
N LYS A 77 -14.79 13.85 1.72
CA LYS A 77 -14.62 15.18 1.08
C LYS A 77 -13.47 15.96 1.73
N ARG A 78 -12.25 15.70 1.28
CA ARG A 78 -11.03 16.31 1.78
C ARG A 78 -10.75 17.60 1.05
N ASN A 79 -10.30 18.60 1.80
CA ASN A 79 -9.82 19.84 1.23
C ASN A 79 -8.53 19.60 0.42
N LYS A 80 -8.60 19.67 -0.92
CA LYS A 80 -7.46 19.41 -1.83
C LYS A 80 -6.19 20.24 -1.51
N LYS A 81 -6.35 21.43 -0.93
CA LYS A 81 -5.24 22.32 -0.55
C LYS A 81 -4.58 21.97 0.78
N THR A 82 -5.32 21.42 1.73
CA THR A 82 -4.83 21.18 3.10
C THR A 82 -4.75 19.70 3.46
N MET A 83 -5.34 18.81 2.64
CA MET A 83 -5.48 17.37 2.89
C MET A 83 -6.09 17.10 4.27
N LEU A 84 -7.03 17.95 4.69
CA LEU A 84 -7.74 17.80 5.95
C LEU A 84 -9.17 17.35 5.68
N ASP A 85 -9.67 16.52 6.58
CA ASP A 85 -11.08 16.12 6.65
C ASP A 85 -11.93 17.26 7.22
N GLU A 86 -13.26 17.08 7.22
CA GLU A 86 -14.23 18.03 7.81
C GLU A 86 -13.93 18.31 9.29
N GLN A 87 -13.41 17.30 10.01
CA GLN A 87 -13.01 17.40 11.42
C GLN A 87 -11.57 17.90 11.62
N GLY A 88 -10.89 18.37 10.56
CA GLY A 88 -9.54 18.92 10.64
C GLY A 88 -8.44 17.89 10.92
N ARG A 89 -8.72 16.60 10.72
CA ARG A 89 -7.76 15.50 10.88
C ARG A 89 -7.03 15.24 9.55
N TYR A 90 -5.81 14.69 9.65
CA TYR A 90 -5.02 14.25 8.50
C TYR A 90 -5.25 12.76 8.24
N PRO A 91 -5.07 12.29 6.99
CA PRO A 91 -5.18 10.87 6.66
C PRO A 91 -4.21 10.00 7.48
N VAL A 92 -4.65 8.82 7.87
CA VAL A 92 -3.88 7.87 8.71
C VAL A 92 -2.57 7.43 8.04
N TRP A 93 -2.57 7.33 6.70
CA TRP A 93 -1.38 6.99 5.93
C TRP A 93 -0.34 8.12 5.87
N MET A 94 -0.70 9.36 6.25
CA MET A 94 0.21 10.48 6.21
C MET A 94 1.13 10.47 7.43
N ASN A 95 2.44 10.42 7.17
CA ASN A 95 3.45 10.41 8.23
C ASN A 95 3.42 11.71 9.06
N GLN A 96 3.60 11.60 10.38
CA GLN A 96 3.66 12.72 11.32
C GLN A 96 4.65 13.83 10.91
N ARG A 97 5.78 13.49 10.27
CA ARG A 97 6.73 14.49 9.75
C ARG A 97 6.13 15.32 8.61
N GLN A 98 5.37 14.69 7.72
CA GLN A 98 4.70 15.36 6.60
C GLN A 98 3.57 16.27 7.11
N MET A 99 2.80 15.80 8.10
CA MET A 99 1.79 16.62 8.78
C MET A 99 2.40 17.91 9.38
N LYS A 100 3.51 17.78 10.11
CA LYS A 100 4.23 18.93 10.70
C LYS A 100 4.72 19.91 9.63
N LYS A 101 5.26 19.41 8.51
CA LYS A 101 5.72 20.24 7.38
C LYS A 101 4.59 21.02 6.71
N LEU A 102 3.43 20.40 6.50
CA LEU A 102 2.26 21.07 5.91
C LEU A 102 1.66 22.11 6.87
N LYS A 103 1.59 21.81 8.17
CA LYS A 103 1.20 22.78 9.21
C LYS A 103 2.13 24.00 9.21
N ALA A 104 3.45 23.79 9.22
CA ALA A 104 4.43 24.87 9.21
C ALA A 104 4.28 25.79 7.99
N LYS A 105 4.08 25.22 6.79
CA LYS A 105 3.85 26.01 5.56
C LYS A 105 2.58 26.87 5.63
N ARG A 106 1.52 26.40 6.28
CA ARG A 106 0.27 27.16 6.44
C ARG A 106 0.44 28.33 7.41
N VAL A 107 1.08 28.07 8.56
CA VAL A 107 1.34 29.12 9.56
C VAL A 107 2.31 30.17 9.01
N ALA A 108 3.36 29.76 8.28
CA ALA A 108 4.31 30.68 7.67
C ALA A 108 3.68 31.62 6.63
N LYS A 109 2.66 31.16 5.89
CA LYS A 109 1.92 32.02 4.95
C LYS A 109 0.95 32.99 5.63
N LYS A 110 0.48 32.65 6.84
CA LYS A 110 -0.45 33.48 7.62
C LYS A 110 0.28 34.45 8.57
N GLY A 111 1.57 34.21 8.82
CA GLY A 111 2.43 35.05 9.64
C GLY A 111 3.02 36.22 8.85
N LYS A 112 2.37 37.38 8.98
CA LYS A 112 2.89 38.76 8.86
C LYS A 112 3.79 39.04 7.64
N THR A 113 3.30 39.88 6.74
CA THR A 113 4.15 40.71 5.89
C THR A 113 5.23 41.33 6.79
N LYS A 114 6.51 41.06 6.50
CA LYS A 114 7.61 41.70 7.20
C LYS A 114 7.45 43.21 6.97
N LEU A 115 6.94 43.94 7.97
CA LEU A 115 7.07 45.39 8.01
C LEU A 115 8.57 45.67 7.88
N LYS A 116 8.97 46.38 6.83
CA LYS A 116 10.36 46.81 6.66
C LYS A 116 10.70 47.69 7.87
N LYS A 117 11.45 47.15 8.84
CA LYS A 117 12.07 47.96 9.88
C LYS A 117 13.11 48.85 9.19
N GLY A 118 12.78 50.11 8.99
CA GLY A 118 13.63 51.08 8.31
C GLY A 118 12.84 52.25 7.75
N LEU A 119 12.04 52.91 8.59
CA LEU A 119 11.66 54.30 8.39
C LEU A 119 11.32 54.87 9.78
N ALA A 120 12.36 55.31 10.48
CA ALA A 120 12.25 56.22 11.60
C ALA A 120 13.11 57.41 11.21
N TRP A 121 12.46 58.58 11.14
CA TRP A 121 13.09 59.87 10.89
C TRP A 121 14.09 60.21 12.01
#